data_AF-A0A2H1WDK4-F1
#
_entry.id   AF-A0A2H1WDK4-F1
#
_cell.length_a   1.000
_cell.length_b   1.000
_cell.length_c   1.000
_cell.angle_alpha   90.00
_cell.angle_beta   90.00
_cell.angle_gamma   90.00
#
_symmetry.space_group_name_H-M   'P 1'
#
loop_
_entity.id
_entity.type
_entity.pdbx_description
1 polymer ?
#
loop_
_entity_poly.entity_id
_entity_poly.type
_entity_poly.pdbx_seq_one_letter_code
_entity_poly.pdbx_strand_id
1 'polypeptide(L)'
;RCHHCVHCGEDTAQHTLAECIAWEEQRRVLTNEIGGDLSLPAIVRKMVDSAESWDAVVSFCEDVMSQKETAEREREISTPLPARSRRTGRRRRADNALFQPP
;
A
#
# COMPACT_ATOMS: atom_id res chain seq x y z
N ARG A 1 -2.85 12.36 7.73
CA ARG A 1 -4.17 12.48 7.06
C ARG A 1 -4.07 11.87 5.68
N CYS A 2 -5.07 11.10 5.26
CA CYS A 2 -5.14 10.54 3.91
C CYS A 2 -5.45 11.66 2.89
N HIS A 3 -4.68 11.70 1.80
CA HIS A 3 -4.88 12.65 0.69
C HIS A 3 -5.73 12.07 -0.45
N HIS A 4 -6.11 10.79 -0.35
CA HIS A 4 -6.75 10.04 -1.42
C HIS A 4 -8.27 9.95 -1.24
N CYS A 5 -8.80 10.28 -0.06
CA CYS A 5 -10.22 10.28 0.20
C CYS A 5 -10.67 11.61 0.81
N VAL A 6 -11.94 11.97 0.58
CA VAL A 6 -12.56 13.20 1.09
C VAL A 6 -12.78 13.11 2.60
N HIS A 7 -13.00 11.91 3.11
CA HIS A 7 -13.09 11.64 4.54
C HIS A 7 -11.70 11.78 5.18
N CYS A 8 -11.55 12.74 6.10
CA CYS A 8 -10.28 13.09 6.73
C CYS A 8 -9.77 12.05 7.75
N GLY A 9 -9.73 10.77 7.37
CA GLY A 9 -9.08 9.73 8.15
C GLY A 9 -7.58 9.99 8.31
N GLU A 10 -7.02 9.53 9.42
CA GLU A 10 -5.58 9.32 9.49
C GLU A 10 -5.17 8.30 8.43
N ASP A 11 -4.02 8.50 7.78
CA ASP A 11 -3.53 7.56 6.75
C ASP A 11 -2.89 6.35 7.44
N THR A 12 -3.70 5.61 8.21
CA THR A 12 -3.25 4.40 8.90
C THR A 12 -3.25 3.21 7.93
N ALA A 13 -2.51 2.16 8.29
CA ALA A 13 -2.53 0.91 7.53
C ALA A 13 -3.95 0.34 7.44
N GLN A 14 -4.69 0.32 8.56
CA GLN A 14 -6.08 -0.14 8.60
C GLN A 14 -6.99 0.72 7.70
N HIS A 15 -6.81 2.04 7.72
CA HIS A 15 -7.58 2.95 6.87
C HIS A 15 -7.33 2.66 5.39
N THR A 16 -6.06 2.57 4.98
CA THR A 16 -5.68 2.24 3.60
C THR A 16 -6.26 0.88 3.17
N LEU A 17 -6.12 -0.13 4.04
CA LEU A 17 -6.46 -1.53 3.77
C LEU A 17 -7.96 -1.84 3.81
N ALA A 18 -8.76 -1.14 4.62
CA ALA A 18 -10.17 -1.50 4.82
C ALA A 18 -11.19 -0.37 4.59
N GLU A 19 -10.80 0.91 4.67
CA GLU A 19 -11.77 2.01 4.78
C GLU A 19 -11.69 3.02 3.62
N CYS A 20 -10.48 3.29 3.12
CA CYS A 20 -10.24 4.36 2.17
C CYS A 20 -10.86 4.04 0.80
N ILE A 21 -11.92 4.75 0.44
CA ILE A 21 -12.67 4.56 -0.82
C ILE A 21 -11.80 4.56 -2.09
N ALA A 22 -10.65 5.25 -2.06
CA ALA A 22 -9.73 5.31 -3.20
C ALA A 22 -9.14 3.94 -3.59
N TRP A 23 -9.13 3.00 -2.65
CA TRP A 23 -8.52 1.67 -2.81
C TRP A 23 -9.55 0.55 -2.93
N GLU A 24 -10.82 0.88 -3.22
CA GLU A 24 -11.92 -0.10 -3.28
C GLU A 24 -11.67 -1.21 -4.31
N GLU A 25 -11.14 -0.88 -5.48
CA GLU A 25 -10.87 -1.85 -6.55
C GLU A 25 -9.76 -2.84 -6.15
N GLN A 26 -8.64 -2.32 -5.65
CA GLN A 26 -7.51 -3.10 -5.13
C GLN A 26 -7.96 -3.97 -3.95
N ARG A 27 -8.79 -3.41 -3.07
CA ARG A 27 -9.35 -4.13 -1.92
C ARG A 27 -10.29 -5.25 -2.35
N ARG A 28 -11.07 -5.06 -3.42
CA ARG A 28 -11.94 -6.10 -3.97
C ARG A 28 -11.13 -7.28 -4.49
N VAL A 29 -10.02 -7.01 -5.20
CA VAL A 29 -9.09 -8.07 -5.64
C VAL A 29 -8.53 -8.80 -4.43
N LEU A 30 -8.01 -8.07 -3.44
CA LEU A 30 -7.48 -8.67 -2.21
C LEU A 30 -8.53 -9.53 -1.49
N THR A 31 -9.75 -9.02 -1.33
CA THR A 31 -10.85 -9.70 -0.63
C THR A 31 -11.24 -11.02 -1.29
N ASN A 32 -11.15 -11.11 -2.62
CA ASN A 32 -11.42 -12.35 -3.34
C ASN A 32 -10.38 -13.45 -3.03
N GLU A 33 -9.13 -13.06 -2.75
CA GLU A 33 -8.04 -14.00 -2.46
C GLU A 33 -8.00 -14.40 -0.98
N ILE A 34 -8.06 -13.43 -0.06
CA ILE A 34 -7.82 -13.69 1.37
C ILE A 34 -9.09 -13.71 2.25
N GLY A 35 -10.24 -13.29 1.69
CA GLY A 35 -11.52 -13.19 2.38
C GLY A 35 -11.85 -11.79 2.91
N GLY A 36 -13.03 -11.66 3.55
CA GLY A 36 -13.61 -10.37 3.92
C GLY A 36 -13.18 -9.76 5.26
N ASP A 37 -12.45 -10.49 6.11
CA ASP A 37 -11.90 -9.92 7.34
C ASP A 37 -10.56 -9.24 7.07
N LEU A 38 -10.63 -7.93 6.89
CA LEU A 38 -9.46 -7.08 6.61
C LEU A 38 -8.91 -6.38 7.87
N SER A 39 -9.21 -6.90 9.06
CA SER A 39 -8.50 -6.45 10.26
C SER A 39 -7.03 -6.85 10.18
N LEU A 40 -6.10 -5.97 10.59
CA LEU A 40 -4.66 -6.27 10.53
C LEU A 40 -4.26 -7.64 11.12
N PRO A 41 -4.81 -8.09 12.28
CA PRO A 41 -4.50 -9.42 12.80
C PRO A 41 -4.98 -10.57 11.91
N ALA A 42 -6.13 -10.42 11.25
CA ALA A 42 -6.66 -11.43 10.34
C ALA A 42 -5.82 -11.54 9.07
N ILE A 43 -5.40 -10.40 8.50
CA ILE A 43 -4.49 -10.35 7.36
C ILE A 43 -3.18 -11.08 7.67
N VAL A 44 -2.54 -10.72 8.79
CA VAL A 44 -1.26 -11.33 9.17
C VAL A 44 -1.39 -12.83 9.35
N ARG A 45 -2.51 -13.30 9.93
CA ARG A 45 -2.79 -14.73 10.02
C ARG A 45 -2.86 -15.39 8.64
N LYS A 46 -3.64 -14.81 7.71
CA LYS A 46 -3.74 -15.30 6.33
C LYS A 46 -2.39 -15.34 5.60
N MET A 47 -1.60 -14.28 5.75
CA MET A 47 -0.27 -14.17 5.14
C MET A 47 0.69 -15.28 5.62
N VAL A 48 0.60 -15.68 6.89
CA VAL A 48 1.46 -16.75 7.44
C VAL A 48 0.93 -18.15 7.07
N ASP A 49 -0.37 -18.28 6.84
CA ASP A 49 -1.01 -19.56 6.52
C ASP A 49 -0.81 -20.00 5.06
N SER A 50 -0.52 -19.09 4.11
CA SER A 50 -0.42 -19.40 2.67
C SER A 50 0.49 -18.42 1.93
N ALA A 51 1.35 -18.97 1.05
CA ALA A 51 2.20 -18.18 0.16
C ALA A 51 1.37 -17.38 -0.86
N GLU A 52 0.27 -17.93 -1.36
CA GLU A 52 -0.63 -17.21 -2.26
C GLU A 52 -1.28 -16.00 -1.55
N SER A 53 -1.68 -16.18 -0.29
CA SER A 53 -2.22 -15.09 0.54
C SER A 53 -1.17 -14.02 0.84
N TRP A 54 0.08 -14.43 1.06
CA TRP A 54 1.21 -13.52 1.19
C TRP A 54 1.40 -12.68 -0.09
N ASP A 55 1.48 -13.33 -1.25
CA ASP A 55 1.69 -12.68 -2.54
C ASP A 55 0.54 -11.71 -2.91
N ALA A 56 -0.70 -12.08 -2.58
CA ALA A 56 -1.86 -11.20 -2.77
C ALA A 56 -1.76 -9.91 -1.94
N VAL A 57 -1.35 -10.01 -0.67
CA VAL A 57 -1.16 -8.84 0.20
C VAL A 57 0.02 -7.98 -0.25
N VAL A 58 1.12 -8.61 -0.68
CA VAL A 58 2.28 -7.89 -1.24
C VAL A 58 1.86 -7.11 -2.48
N SER A 59 1.18 -7.75 -3.43
CA SER A 59 0.70 -7.12 -4.67
C SER A 59 -0.20 -5.92 -4.37
N PHE A 60 -1.15 -6.07 -3.44
CA PHE A 60 -2.00 -4.97 -2.97
C PHE A 60 -1.16 -3.79 -2.44
N CYS A 61 -0.15 -4.08 -1.60
CA CYS A 61 0.70 -3.05 -1.03
C CYS A 61 1.53 -2.33 -2.10
N GLU A 62 2.07 -3.05 -3.07
CA GLU A 62 2.84 -2.47 -4.18
C GLU A 62 1.97 -1.54 -5.04
N ASP A 63 0.77 -1.96 -5.40
CA ASP A 63 -0.17 -1.17 -6.20
C ASP A 63 -0.57 0.13 -5.49
N VAL A 64 -0.94 0.03 -4.22
CA VAL A 64 -1.32 1.19 -3.40
C VAL A 64 -0.14 2.14 -3.24
N MET A 65 1.05 1.64 -2.89
CA MET A 65 2.22 2.49 -2.69
C MET A 65 2.67 3.16 -3.98
N SER A 66 2.60 2.47 -5.12
CA SER A 66 2.89 3.02 -6.45
C SER A 66 1.96 4.18 -6.80
N GLN A 67 0.66 4.02 -6.55
CA GLN A 67 -0.33 5.07 -6.80
C GLN A 67 -0.20 6.25 -5.83
N LYS A 68 0.09 5.99 -4.54
CA LYS A 68 0.40 7.04 -3.55
C LYS A 68 1.61 7.86 -3.98
N GLU A 69 2.69 7.20 -4.41
CA GLU A 69 3.91 7.86 -4.88
C GLU A 69 3.66 8.69 -6.14
N THR A 70 2.89 8.16 -7.10
CA THR A 70 2.56 8.89 -8.33
C THR A 70 1.80 10.18 -8.00
N ALA A 71 0.78 10.09 -7.14
CA ALA A 71 0.02 11.26 -6.70
C ALA A 71 0.87 12.25 -5.88
N GLU A 72 1.85 11.77 -5.10
CA GLU A 72 2.81 12.65 -4.40
C GLU A 72 3.71 13.39 -5.39
N ARG A 73 4.24 12.68 -6.38
CA ARG A 73 5.11 13.25 -7.41
C ARG A 73 4.39 14.33 -8.23
N GLU A 74 3.12 14.13 -8.58
CA GLU A 74 2.31 15.15 -9.24
C GLU A 74 2.13 16.41 -8.37
N ARG A 75 1.94 16.25 -7.06
CA ARG A 75 1.88 17.37 -6.10
C ARG A 75 3.22 18.10 -6.00
N GLU A 76 4.33 17.39 -6.00
CA GLU A 76 5.67 18.00 -5.99
C GLU A 76 5.94 18.81 -7.26
N ILE A 77 5.58 18.28 -8.44
CA ILE A 77 5.75 18.96 -9.73
C ILE A 77 4.91 20.24 -9.79
N SER A 78 3.67 20.19 -9.28
CA SER A 78 2.76 21.34 -9.24
C SER A 78 3.09 22.34 -8.13
N THR A 79 3.98 22.01 -7.19
CA THR A 79 4.39 22.91 -6.11
C THR A 79 5.63 23.72 -6.54
N PRO A 80 5.59 25.06 -6.56
CA PRO A 80 6.70 25.89 -7.08
C PRO A 80 7.95 25.98 -6.21
N LEU A 81 8.05 25.20 -5.12
CA LEU A 81 9.17 25.27 -4.18
C LEU A 81 10.41 24.57 -4.76
N PRO A 82 11.64 24.99 -4.39
CA PRO A 82 12.86 24.43 -4.96
C PRO A 82 12.94 22.93 -4.61
N ALA A 83 12.64 22.10 -5.61
CA ALA A 83 12.58 20.65 -5.51
C ALA A 83 13.91 20.11 -4.99
N ARG A 84 13.92 19.63 -3.75
CA ARG A 84 15.06 18.91 -3.21
C ARG A 84 15.10 17.54 -3.87
N SER A 85 15.63 17.48 -5.09
CA SER A 85 15.88 16.27 -5.86
C SER A 85 16.65 15.26 -5.00
N ARG A 86 15.92 14.34 -4.36
CA ARG A 86 16.49 13.26 -3.56
C ARG A 86 16.47 12.00 -4.41
N ARG A 87 17.57 11.80 -5.13
CA ARG A 87 18.17 10.52 -5.57
C ARG A 87 17.33 9.27 -5.22
N THR A 88 16.33 8.97 -6.03
CA THR A 88 15.58 7.70 -6.00
C THR A 88 16.23 6.73 -6.97
N GLY A 89 16.63 5.55 -6.48
CA GLY A 89 17.03 4.45 -7.36
C GLY A 89 17.68 3.24 -6.70
N ARG A 90 18.32 3.37 -5.52
CA ARG A 90 19.16 2.28 -4.98
C ARG A 90 18.56 1.47 -3.82
N ARG A 91 17.54 1.95 -3.10
CA ARG A 91 17.06 1.25 -1.88
C ARG A 91 16.12 0.07 -2.13
N ARG A 92 15.35 0.06 -3.23
CA ARG A 92 14.35 -1.01 -3.49
C ARG A 92 14.93 -2.42 -3.63
N ARG A 93 16.23 -2.57 -3.91
CA ARG A 93 16.88 -3.90 -4.01
C ARG A 93 17.32 -4.48 -2.66
N ALA A 94 17.39 -3.68 -1.59
CA ALA A 94 17.84 -4.17 -0.29
C ALA A 94 16.69 -4.76 0.54
N ASP A 95 15.49 -4.17 0.44
CA ASP A 95 14.35 -4.59 1.27
C ASP A 95 13.73 -5.91 0.81
N ASN A 96 13.82 -6.25 -0.49
CA ASN A 96 13.35 -7.53 -1.03
C ASN A 96 14.24 -8.73 -0.65
N ALA A 97 15.43 -8.49 -0.09
CA ALA A 97 16.33 -9.56 0.35
C ALA A 97 16.09 -9.99 1.81
N LEU A 98 15.22 -9.29 2.54
CA LEU A 98 14.96 -9.51 3.97
C LEU A 98 13.61 -10.17 4.26
N PHE A 99 12.72 -10.26 3.27
CA PHE A 99 11.44 -10.96 3.37
C PHE A 99 11.44 -12.17 2.43
N GLN A 100 12.10 -13.25 2.86
CA GLN A 100 11.86 -14.59 2.31
C GLN A 100 10.79 -15.26 3.20
N PRO A 101 9.59 -15.54 2.68
CA PRO A 101 8.65 -16.41 3.39
C PRO A 101 9.20 -17.86 3.43
N PRO A 102 8.80 -18.66 4.45
CA PRO A 102 9.28 -20.04 4.65
C PRO A 102 8.84 -21.01 3.55
#